data_AF-A0A4Z2GLU9-F1
#
_entry.id   AF-A0A4Z2GLU9-F1
#
_cell.length_a   1.000
_cell.length_b   1.000
_cell.length_c   1.000
_cell.angle_alpha   90.00
_cell.angle_beta   90.00
_cell.angle_gamma   90.00
#
_symmetry.space_group_name_H-M   'P 1'
#
loop_
_entity.id
_entity.type
_entity.pdbx_description
1 polymer ?
#
loop_
_entity_poly.entity_id
_entity_poly.type
_entity_poly.pdbx_seq_one_letter_code
_entity_poly.pdbx_strand_id
1 'polypeptide(L)'
;MLQNQGREMLIVTSGAVAFGKQRLRHEILLSQSVRQALNSGHNQLKDMALPVLEARACAAAGQSGLMALYEAMFTQYSTCTAQVLVTNLDFHDDQKRQNLNSTLQELLRMNIVPIINTNDAVVPPPEPNSDLQGVNVGTGSMGWRRWQRGY
;
A
#
# COMPACT_ATOMS: atom_id res chain seq x y z
N MET A 1 -12.19 22.11 -9.30
CA MET A 1 -11.39 20.95 -9.77
C MET A 1 -10.72 21.32 -11.08
N LEU A 2 -9.41 21.08 -11.27
CA LEU A 2 -8.69 21.37 -12.53
C LEU A 2 -9.31 20.64 -13.74
N GLN A 3 -9.90 19.49 -13.47
CA GLN A 3 -10.55 18.65 -14.46
C GLN A 3 -11.82 19.27 -15.05
N ASN A 4 -12.55 20.05 -14.27
CA ASN A 4 -13.69 20.84 -14.76
C ASN A 4 -13.25 22.00 -15.67
N GLN A 5 -11.94 22.24 -15.78
CA GLN A 5 -11.34 23.21 -16.70
C GLN A 5 -10.77 22.53 -17.96
N GLY A 6 -11.11 21.25 -18.20
CA GLY A 6 -10.68 20.49 -19.37
C GLY A 6 -9.27 19.88 -19.26
N ARG A 7 -8.70 19.80 -18.05
CA ARG A 7 -7.39 19.17 -17.82
C ARG A 7 -7.54 17.70 -17.47
N GLU A 8 -6.75 16.85 -18.11
CA GLU A 8 -6.62 15.45 -17.74
C GLU A 8 -5.80 15.33 -16.44
N MET A 9 -6.30 14.54 -15.50
CA MET A 9 -5.70 14.37 -14.18
C MET A 9 -5.61 12.90 -13.82
N LEU A 10 -4.44 12.49 -13.33
CA LEU A 10 -4.22 11.21 -12.67
C LEU A 10 -3.57 11.46 -11.30
N ILE A 11 -3.80 10.53 -10.37
CA ILE A 11 -3.19 10.57 -9.05
C ILE A 11 -2.30 9.36 -8.89
N VAL A 12 -1.08 9.57 -8.39
CA VAL A 12 -0.22 8.50 -7.89
C VAL A 12 -0.17 8.64 -6.38
N THR A 13 -0.50 7.56 -5.66
CA THR A 13 -0.64 7.58 -4.20
C THR A 13 0.23 6.51 -3.53
N SER A 14 0.36 6.61 -2.22
CA SER A 14 1.08 5.68 -1.35
C SER A 14 0.31 5.49 -0.04
N GLY A 15 0.90 4.81 0.95
CA GLY A 15 0.35 4.75 2.31
C GLY A 15 -0.58 3.58 2.61
N ALA A 16 -0.83 2.68 1.64
CA ALA A 16 -1.70 1.51 1.83
C ALA A 16 -1.23 0.65 3.00
N VAL A 17 0.08 0.37 3.08
CA VAL A 17 0.67 -0.39 4.19
C VAL A 17 0.46 0.29 5.54
N ALA A 18 0.69 1.61 5.63
CA ALA A 18 0.56 2.34 6.88
C ALA A 18 -0.90 2.36 7.37
N PHE A 19 -1.83 2.66 6.46
CA PHE A 19 -3.26 2.66 6.74
C PHE A 19 -3.75 1.27 7.16
N GLY A 20 -3.30 0.23 6.47
CA GLY A 20 -3.61 -1.16 6.80
C GLY A 20 -3.04 -1.62 8.13
N LYS A 21 -1.82 -1.21 8.50
CA LYS A 21 -1.24 -1.49 9.83
C LYS A 21 -2.13 -0.95 10.94
N GLN A 22 -2.61 0.29 10.79
CA GLN A 22 -3.50 0.90 11.77
C GLN A 22 -4.84 0.15 11.83
N ARG A 23 -5.45 -0.15 10.68
CA ARG A 23 -6.72 -0.87 10.58
C ARG A 23 -6.64 -2.26 11.21
N LEU A 24 -5.65 -3.07 10.81
CA LEU A 24 -5.50 -4.44 11.31
C LEU A 24 -5.17 -4.48 12.81
N ARG A 25 -4.34 -3.55 13.32
CA ARG A 25 -4.10 -3.44 14.76
C ARG A 25 -5.39 -3.18 15.53
N HIS A 26 -6.22 -2.26 15.03
CA HIS A 26 -7.50 -1.96 15.63
C HIS A 26 -8.42 -3.18 15.67
N GLU A 27 -8.56 -3.92 14.55
CA GLU A 27 -9.37 -5.15 14.49
C GLU A 27 -8.87 -6.25 15.44
N ILE A 28 -7.56 -6.44 15.56
CA ILE A 28 -6.96 -7.44 16.45
C ILE A 28 -7.22 -7.07 17.92
N LEU A 29 -7.05 -5.80 18.28
CA LEU A 29 -7.30 -5.31 19.63
C LEU A 29 -8.77 -5.50 20.03
N LEU A 30 -9.71 -5.17 19.13
CA LEU A 30 -11.14 -5.39 19.36
C LEU A 30 -11.47 -6.88 19.48
N SER A 31 -10.87 -7.73 18.65
CA SER A 31 -11.08 -9.17 18.71
C SER A 31 -10.55 -9.79 20.01
N GLN A 32 -9.43 -9.27 20.54
CA GLN A 32 -8.84 -9.73 21.79
C GLN A 32 -9.65 -9.28 23.00
N SER A 33 -10.15 -8.04 23.02
CA SER A 33 -10.96 -7.53 24.13
C SER A 33 -12.29 -8.30 24.27
N VAL A 34 -12.95 -8.62 23.15
CA VAL A 34 -14.17 -9.45 23.15
C VAL A 34 -13.88 -10.85 23.69
N ARG A 35 -12.79 -11.50 23.24
CA ARG A 35 -12.40 -12.83 23.74
C ARG A 35 -12.10 -12.82 25.23
N GLN A 36 -11.50 -11.76 25.75
CA GLN A 36 -11.20 -11.63 27.18
C GLN A 36 -12.48 -11.43 28.00
N ALA A 37 -13.38 -10.54 27.56
CA ALA A 37 -14.66 -10.33 28.24
C ALA A 37 -15.48 -11.63 28.37
N LEU A 38 -15.45 -12.48 27.35
CA LEU A 38 -16.11 -13.80 27.36
C LEU A 38 -15.38 -14.85 28.22
N ASN A 39 -14.07 -14.72 28.45
CA ASN A 39 -13.23 -15.71 29.14
C ASN A 39 -12.70 -15.23 30.49
N SER A 40 -13.41 -14.31 31.16
CA SER A 40 -13.01 -13.58 32.39
C SER A 40 -12.72 -14.45 33.65
N GLY A 41 -12.58 -15.77 33.53
CA GLY A 41 -12.34 -16.71 34.63
C GLY A 41 -10.91 -17.25 34.77
N HIS A 42 -9.97 -16.96 33.86
CA HIS A 42 -8.60 -17.51 33.95
C HIS A 42 -7.52 -16.42 33.88
N ASN A 43 -6.75 -16.33 34.95
CA ASN A 43 -5.52 -15.53 35.08
C ASN A 43 -4.55 -15.84 33.92
N GLN A 44 -4.52 -14.99 32.89
CA GLN A 44 -3.45 -14.95 31.90
C GLN A 44 -3.03 -13.51 31.66
N LEU A 45 -2.21 -13.00 32.58
CA LEU A 45 -1.25 -11.94 32.29
C LEU A 45 -0.13 -12.57 31.45
N LYS A 46 -0.41 -12.86 30.18
CA LYS A 46 0.60 -13.30 29.20
C LYS A 46 0.70 -12.19 28.18
N ASP A 47 1.89 -11.59 28.10
CA ASP A 47 2.27 -10.45 27.25
C ASP A 47 1.33 -10.22 26.07
N MET A 48 0.60 -9.10 26.10
CA MET A 48 -0.14 -8.58 24.93
C MET A 48 0.83 -8.00 23.90
N ALA A 49 1.82 -8.79 23.48
CA ALA A 49 2.63 -8.45 22.33
C ALA A 49 1.71 -8.46 21.10
N LEU A 50 1.51 -7.29 20.49
CA LEU A 50 0.78 -7.21 19.23
C LEU A 50 1.52 -8.06 18.19
N PRO A 51 0.81 -8.89 17.42
CA PRO A 51 1.44 -9.71 16.41
C PRO A 51 2.14 -8.80 15.37
N VAL A 52 3.30 -9.24 14.90
CA VAL A 52 3.98 -8.59 13.79
C VAL A 52 3.10 -8.74 12.55
N LEU A 53 2.68 -7.61 11.99
CA LEU A 53 1.85 -7.61 10.80
C LEU A 53 2.72 -7.63 9.54
N GLU A 54 2.44 -8.59 8.68
CA GLU A 54 3.09 -8.74 7.38
C GLU A 54 2.66 -7.58 6.44
N ALA A 55 3.62 -7.03 5.69
CA ALA A 55 3.42 -5.78 4.95
C ALA A 55 2.41 -5.89 3.81
N ARG A 56 2.35 -7.01 3.10
CA ARG A 56 1.40 -7.26 2.00
C ARG A 56 -0.01 -7.42 2.52
N ALA A 57 -0.19 -8.10 3.66
CA ALA A 57 -1.47 -8.17 4.36
C ALA A 57 -1.95 -6.76 4.78
N CYS A 58 -1.04 -5.94 5.29
CA CYS A 58 -1.34 -4.53 5.59
C CYS A 58 -1.70 -3.76 4.32
N ALA A 59 -0.94 -3.89 3.23
CA ALA A 59 -1.25 -3.22 1.97
C ALA A 59 -2.65 -3.59 1.47
N ALA A 60 -2.98 -4.89 1.43
CA ALA A 60 -4.30 -5.36 1.02
C ALA A 60 -5.42 -4.78 1.89
N ALA A 61 -5.24 -4.79 3.21
CA ALA A 61 -6.21 -4.25 4.16
C ALA A 61 -6.37 -2.72 4.05
N GLY A 62 -5.28 -2.01 3.72
CA GLY A 62 -5.28 -0.56 3.64
C GLY A 62 -5.70 -0.01 2.27
N GLN A 63 -5.49 -0.77 1.20
CA GLN A 63 -5.76 -0.33 -0.17
C GLN A 63 -7.24 -0.04 -0.41
N SER A 64 -8.13 -0.88 0.12
CA SER A 64 -9.59 -0.65 0.04
C SER A 64 -10.00 0.62 0.77
N GLY A 65 -9.41 0.89 1.94
CA GLY A 65 -9.66 2.10 2.72
C GLY A 65 -9.15 3.37 2.05
N LEU A 66 -7.98 3.32 1.40
CA LEU A 66 -7.50 4.44 0.59
C LEU A 66 -8.45 4.74 -0.56
N MET A 67 -8.97 3.73 -1.27
CA MET A 67 -9.93 3.99 -2.34
C MET A 67 -11.22 4.59 -1.83
N ALA A 68 -11.77 4.06 -0.73
CA ALA A 68 -12.96 4.63 -0.11
C ALA A 68 -12.74 6.12 0.27
N LEU A 69 -11.55 6.47 0.76
CA LEU A 69 -11.19 7.86 1.07
C LEU A 69 -11.16 8.72 -0.20
N TYR A 70 -10.46 8.28 -1.26
CA TYR A 70 -10.42 9.03 -2.51
C TYR A 70 -11.81 9.19 -3.14
N GLU A 71 -12.60 8.11 -3.17
CA GLU A 71 -13.97 8.14 -3.67
C GLU A 71 -14.84 9.14 -2.89
N ALA A 72 -14.78 9.12 -1.56
CA ALA A 72 -15.50 10.07 -0.71
C ALA A 72 -15.08 11.53 -0.96
N MET A 73 -13.78 11.78 -1.14
CA MET A 73 -13.25 13.13 -1.42
C MET A 73 -13.67 13.64 -2.81
N PHE A 74 -13.67 12.77 -3.82
CA PHE A 74 -13.97 13.15 -5.20
C PHE A 74 -15.46 13.23 -5.51
N THR A 75 -16.29 12.45 -4.79
CA THR A 75 -17.76 12.51 -4.89
C THR A 75 -18.29 13.91 -4.59
N GLN A 76 -17.65 14.65 -3.67
CA GLN A 76 -18.00 16.04 -3.34
C GLN A 76 -17.85 17.00 -4.53
N TYR A 77 -17.07 16.62 -5.53
CA TYR A 77 -16.83 17.38 -6.76
C TYR A 77 -17.49 16.75 -7.99
N SER A 78 -18.43 15.81 -7.79
CA SER A 78 -19.10 15.06 -8.86
C SER A 78 -18.12 14.43 -9.86
N THR A 79 -16.95 14.02 -9.38
CA THR A 79 -15.88 13.44 -10.19
C THR A 79 -15.75 11.96 -9.82
N CYS A 80 -15.82 11.08 -10.82
CA CYS A 80 -15.61 9.66 -10.61
C CYS A 80 -14.11 9.35 -10.52
N THR A 81 -13.75 8.38 -9.68
CA THR A 81 -12.38 7.85 -9.57
C THR A 81 -12.36 6.38 -9.98
N ALA A 82 -11.24 5.92 -10.54
CA ALA A 82 -11.02 4.51 -10.83
C ALA A 82 -9.67 4.04 -10.27
N GLN A 83 -9.67 2.91 -9.59
CA GLN A 83 -8.44 2.31 -9.07
C GLN A 83 -7.63 1.65 -10.18
N VAL A 84 -6.33 1.91 -10.21
CA VAL A 84 -5.37 1.21 -11.06
C VAL A 84 -4.21 0.71 -10.20
N LEU A 85 -4.01 -0.61 -10.19
CA LEU A 85 -2.94 -1.26 -9.43
C LEU A 85 -1.87 -1.79 -10.37
N VAL A 86 -0.61 -1.46 -10.10
CA VAL A 86 0.54 -1.83 -10.93
C VAL A 86 1.68 -2.38 -10.10
N THR A 87 2.53 -3.21 -10.69
CA THR A 87 3.81 -3.63 -10.14
C THR A 87 4.95 -3.11 -11.01
N ASN A 88 6.19 -3.11 -10.50
CA ASN A 88 7.35 -2.73 -11.30
C ASN A 88 7.48 -3.58 -12.57
N LEU A 89 7.12 -4.88 -12.49
CA LEU A 89 7.18 -5.82 -13.60
C LEU A 89 6.23 -5.46 -14.74
N ASP A 90 5.13 -4.75 -14.47
CA ASP A 90 4.16 -4.37 -15.49
C ASP A 90 4.69 -3.26 -16.41
N PHE A 91 5.75 -2.54 -15.99
CA PHE A 91 6.42 -1.53 -16.82
C PHE A 91 7.55 -2.10 -17.69
N HIS A 92 8.12 -3.25 -17.31
CA HIS A 92 9.18 -3.94 -18.06
C HIS A 92 8.64 -4.78 -19.23
N ASP A 93 7.35 -5.11 -19.21
CA ASP A 93 6.67 -5.81 -20.29
C ASP A 93 5.96 -4.80 -21.20
N ASP A 94 6.36 -4.76 -22.47
CA ASP A 94 5.83 -3.80 -23.45
C ASP A 94 4.32 -3.96 -23.68
N GLN A 95 3.81 -5.19 -23.69
CA GLN A 95 2.39 -5.47 -23.90
C GLN A 95 1.58 -5.01 -22.69
N LYS A 96 2.05 -5.28 -21.47
CA LYS A 96 1.40 -4.80 -20.25
C LYS A 96 1.41 -3.29 -20.15
N ARG A 97 2.53 -2.65 -20.50
CA ARG A 97 2.65 -1.18 -20.55
C ARG A 97 1.69 -0.57 -21.56
N GLN A 98 1.54 -1.18 -22.74
CA GLN A 98 0.53 -0.77 -23.73
C GLN A 98 -0.90 -0.93 -23.21
N ASN A 99 -1.22 -2.06 -22.57
CA ASN A 99 -2.54 -2.28 -21.98
C ASN A 99 -2.86 -1.25 -20.89
N LEU A 100 -1.90 -0.98 -20.00
CA LEU A 100 -2.03 0.05 -18.96
C LEU A 100 -2.29 1.43 -19.55
N ASN A 101 -1.52 1.83 -20.57
CA ASN A 101 -1.72 3.12 -21.25
C ASN A 101 -3.12 3.21 -21.89
N SER A 102 -3.58 2.16 -22.57
CA SER A 102 -4.93 2.11 -23.15
C SER A 102 -6.01 2.25 -22.07
N THR A 103 -5.88 1.57 -20.93
CA THR A 103 -6.82 1.71 -19.81
C THR A 103 -6.81 3.13 -19.24
N LEU A 104 -5.64 3.72 -19.01
CA LEU A 104 -5.52 5.08 -18.47
C LEU A 104 -6.13 6.12 -19.42
N GLN A 105 -5.87 6.01 -20.72
CA GLN A 105 -6.43 6.90 -21.73
C GLN A 105 -7.96 6.80 -21.79
N GLU A 106 -8.52 5.59 -21.72
CA GLU A 106 -9.98 5.41 -21.75
C GLU A 106 -10.65 6.02 -20.50
N LEU A 107 -10.05 5.83 -19.31
CA LEU A 107 -10.54 6.48 -18.08
C LEU A 107 -10.53 8.01 -18.19
N LEU A 108 -9.44 8.59 -18.70
CA LEU A 108 -9.33 10.04 -18.89
C LEU A 108 -10.34 10.57 -19.91
N ARG A 109 -10.57 9.85 -21.02
CA ARG A 109 -11.60 10.19 -22.02
C ARG A 109 -13.01 10.19 -21.44
N MET A 110 -13.29 9.31 -20.48
CA MET A 110 -14.55 9.27 -19.74
C MET A 110 -14.64 10.33 -18.62
N ASN A 111 -13.65 11.21 -18.49
CA ASN A 111 -13.53 12.18 -17.41
C ASN A 111 -13.48 11.53 -16.00
N ILE A 112 -12.93 10.31 -15.92
CA ILE A 112 -12.69 9.58 -14.67
C ILE A 112 -11.23 9.78 -14.26
N VAL A 113 -10.98 10.02 -12.97
CA VAL A 113 -9.62 10.18 -12.43
C VAL A 113 -9.03 8.83 -12.06
N PRO A 114 -7.95 8.38 -12.74
CA PRO A 114 -7.23 7.19 -12.31
C PRO A 114 -6.48 7.48 -11.00
N ILE A 115 -6.68 6.63 -9.99
CA ILE A 115 -5.89 6.59 -8.76
C ILE A 115 -4.95 5.39 -8.85
N ILE A 116 -3.70 5.67 -9.15
CA ILE A 116 -2.64 4.68 -9.39
C ILE A 116 -1.91 4.40 -8.06
N ASN A 117 -1.78 3.12 -7.71
CA ASN A 117 -0.94 2.68 -6.60
C ASN A 117 -0.22 1.37 -6.93
N THR A 118 0.83 1.05 -6.17
CA THR A 118 1.52 -0.23 -6.28
C THR A 118 0.64 -1.36 -5.75
N ASN A 119 0.61 -2.49 -6.46
CA ASN A 119 -0.05 -3.71 -6.00
C ASN A 119 0.83 -4.47 -4.99
N ASP A 120 1.12 -3.83 -3.85
CA ASP A 120 2.02 -4.37 -2.81
C ASP A 120 1.54 -5.74 -2.29
N ALA A 121 0.26 -6.08 -2.43
CA ALA A 121 -0.28 -7.37 -2.01
C ALA A 121 0.32 -8.58 -2.77
N VAL A 122 0.80 -8.36 -4.00
CA VAL A 122 1.33 -9.43 -4.87
C VAL A 122 2.81 -9.26 -5.22
N VAL A 123 3.43 -8.15 -4.82
CA VAL A 123 4.87 -7.93 -5.03
C VAL A 123 5.66 -8.98 -4.23
N PRO A 124 6.63 -9.67 -4.84
CA PRO A 124 7.47 -10.60 -4.13
C PRO A 124 8.27 -9.87 -3.04
N PRO A 125 8.60 -10.54 -1.92
CA PRO A 125 9.51 -9.97 -0.93
C PRO A 125 10.81 -9.51 -1.61
N PRO A 126 11.46 -8.44 -1.14
CA PRO A 126 12.76 -8.05 -1.67
C PRO A 126 13.72 -9.24 -1.56
N GLU A 127 14.32 -9.62 -2.69
CA GLU A 127 15.36 -10.65 -2.74
C GLU A 127 16.53 -10.21 -1.84
N PRO A 128 17.00 -11.05 -0.91
CA PRO A 128 18.21 -10.72 -0.16
C PRO A 128 19.36 -10.50 -1.16
N ASN A 129 19.99 -9.33 -1.11
CA ASN A 129 21.10 -8.86 -1.96
C ASN A 129 20.79 -8.35 -3.37
N SER A 130 19.56 -7.99 -3.74
CA SER A 130 19.31 -7.29 -5.03
C SER A 130 20.14 -6.00 -5.17
N ASP A 131 20.34 -5.29 -4.07
CA ASP A 131 21.00 -3.98 -4.04
C ASP A 131 22.54 -4.10 -4.06
N LEU A 132 23.07 -5.30 -3.82
CA LEU A 132 24.51 -5.57 -3.76
C LEU A 132 25.07 -6.10 -5.09
N GLN A 133 24.22 -6.43 -6.07
CA GLN A 133 24.69 -6.90 -7.39
C GLN A 133 25.38 -5.81 -8.21
N GLY A 134 25.20 -4.52 -7.85
CA GLY A 134 25.89 -3.39 -8.47
C GLY A 134 27.15 -2.92 -7.71
N VAL A 135 27.42 -3.44 -6.52
CA VAL A 135 28.57 -3.04 -5.71
C VAL A 135 29.64 -4.11 -5.86
N ASN A 136 30.65 -3.82 -6.67
CA ASN A 136 31.88 -4.59 -6.67
C ASN A 136 32.57 -4.34 -5.31
N VAL A 137 32.25 -5.16 -4.30
CA VAL A 137 32.82 -5.04 -2.96
C VAL A 137 34.28 -5.49 -3.03
N GLY A 138 35.15 -4.55 -3.42
CA GLY A 138 36.54 -4.61 -3.02
C GLY A 138 36.60 -4.75 -1.51
N THR A 139 37.28 -5.79 -1.06
CA THR A 139 37.51 -6.16 0.34
C THR A 139 37.72 -4.95 1.24
N GLY A 140 36.81 -4.75 2.20
CA GLY A 140 36.94 -3.69 3.20
C GLY A 140 35.81 -3.75 4.21
N SER A 141 36.04 -4.47 5.31
CA SER A 141 35.12 -4.63 6.43
C SER A 141 34.77 -3.28 7.09
N MET A 142 33.63 -2.69 6.75
CA MET A 142 33.00 -1.65 7.57
C MET A 142 31.50 -1.51 7.30
N GLY A 143 30.69 -2.47 7.74
CA GLY A 143 29.24 -2.47 7.62
C GLY A 143 28.51 -2.43 8.98
N TRP A 144 27.40 -1.69 9.02
CA TRP A 144 26.22 -1.95 9.89
C TRP A 144 26.11 -1.28 11.28
N ARG A 145 26.61 -0.06 11.51
CA ARG A 145 26.28 0.69 12.76
C ARG A 145 25.70 2.10 12.61
N ARG A 146 25.29 2.56 11.42
CA ARG A 146 24.88 3.98 11.23
C ARG A 146 23.39 4.25 10.97
N TRP A 147 22.52 3.24 10.88
CA TRP A 147 21.11 3.44 10.48
C TRP A 147 20.04 3.21 11.56
N GLN A 148 20.38 3.22 12.85
CA GLN A 148 19.40 3.02 13.95
C GLN A 148 19.06 4.27 14.79
N ARG A 149 19.31 5.50 14.31
CA ARG A 149 18.76 6.69 14.96
C ARG A 149 18.30 7.74 13.95
N GLY A 150 16.99 7.88 13.80
CA GLY A 150 16.35 8.97 13.06
C GLY A 150 14.88 8.68 12.76
N TYR A 151 14.02 9.27 13.58
CA TYR A 151 12.54 9.33 13.56
C TYR A 151 11.77 8.17 14.20
#